data_AF-A0A512AUS8-F1
#
_entry.id   AF-A0A512AUS8-F1
#
_cell.length_a   1.000
_cell.length_b   1.000
_cell.length_c   1.000
_cell.angle_alpha   90.00
_cell.angle_beta   90.00
_cell.angle_gamma   90.00
#
_symmetry.space_group_name_H-M   'P 1'
#
loop_
_entity.id
_entity.type
_entity.pdbx_description
1 polymer ?
#
loop_
_entity_poly.entity_id
_entity_poly.type
_entity_poly.pdbx_seq_one_letter_code
_entity_poly.pdbx_strand_id
1 'polypeptide(L)'
;MLPSASGGYNLYNKKNNAVLLEYLNNYRTSLGLPQVTYDYGLEEAARLQVLDNYIKKKFKNRGDDVNKLHQNSRFPLIRDRVKAVGVPTAGESCAEICYAKAGMKNQPLAAAIKPYKSLEQLIFTRYRNSAGHRHIITTAKFTRVGIHTIYDGKYVYNAVVFMTGKPLLANKN
;
A
#
# COMPACT_ATOMS: atom_id res chain seq x y z
N MET A 1 -14.29 -6.47 -25.31
CA MET A 1 -14.29 -5.20 -24.55
C MET A 1 -14.38 -5.55 -23.07
N LEU A 2 -13.37 -5.18 -22.27
CA LEU A 2 -13.46 -5.31 -20.81
C LEU A 2 -14.36 -4.17 -20.29
N PRO A 3 -15.36 -4.45 -19.45
CA PRO A 3 -16.25 -3.42 -18.93
C PRO A 3 -15.43 -2.41 -18.11
N SER A 4 -15.71 -1.13 -18.32
CA SER A 4 -15.17 -0.01 -17.56
C SER A 4 -15.62 -0.12 -16.09
N ALA A 5 -14.76 -0.71 -15.27
CA ALA A 5 -14.92 -0.74 -13.82
C ALA A 5 -14.61 0.65 -13.24
N SER A 6 -15.55 1.57 -13.39
CA SER A 6 -15.56 2.85 -12.67
C SER A 6 -16.95 3.01 -12.05
N GLY A 7 -17.09 2.72 -10.75
CA GLY A 7 -18.32 3.05 -10.04
C GLY A 7 -18.49 2.56 -8.60
N GLY A 8 -18.09 1.33 -8.24
CA GLY A 8 -18.60 0.79 -6.95
C GLY A 8 -17.87 -0.40 -6.32
N TYR A 9 -16.55 -0.51 -6.43
CA TYR A 9 -15.81 -1.63 -5.78
C TYR A 9 -14.81 -1.20 -4.71
N ASN A 10 -14.68 0.10 -4.44
CA ASN A 10 -13.81 0.60 -3.37
C ASN A 10 -14.57 1.58 -2.48
N LEU A 11 -14.91 1.13 -1.28
CA LEU A 11 -15.48 1.92 -0.19
C LEU A 11 -14.41 2.74 0.56
N TYR A 12 -13.13 2.56 0.23
CA TYR A 12 -12.04 3.30 0.85
C TYR A 12 -11.93 4.71 0.26
N ASN A 13 -11.88 5.72 1.12
CA ASN A 13 -11.69 7.10 0.70
C ASN A 13 -10.19 7.39 0.50
N LYS A 14 -9.79 7.82 -0.70
CA LYS A 14 -8.39 8.14 -1.03
C LYS A 14 -7.73 9.12 -0.05
N LYS A 15 -8.48 10.05 0.55
CA LYS A 15 -7.96 10.99 1.57
C LYS A 15 -7.32 10.27 2.77
N ASN A 16 -7.77 9.05 3.05
CA ASN A 16 -7.24 8.25 4.15
C ASN A 16 -5.81 7.75 3.89
N ASN A 17 -5.33 7.72 2.64
CA ASN A 17 -3.91 7.47 2.38
C ASN A 17 -3.01 8.52 3.04
N ALA A 18 -3.48 9.77 3.17
CA ALA A 18 -2.77 10.81 3.90
C ALA A 18 -2.70 10.51 5.41
N VAL A 19 -3.75 9.92 5.98
CA VAL A 19 -3.77 9.50 7.40
C VAL A 19 -2.78 8.36 7.65
N LEU A 20 -2.70 7.38 6.73
CA LEU A 20 -1.68 6.32 6.84
C LEU A 20 -0.26 6.87 6.67
N LEU A 21 -0.05 7.82 5.76
CA LEU A 21 1.22 8.53 5.62
C LEU A 21 1.62 9.24 6.93
N GLU A 22 0.67 9.89 7.59
CA GLU A 22 0.91 10.57 8.87
C GLU A 22 1.38 9.59 9.94
N TYR A 23 0.74 8.43 10.08
CA TYR A 23 1.20 7.39 11.02
C TYR A 23 2.62 6.91 10.71
N LEU A 24 2.95 6.71 9.44
CA LEU A 24 4.30 6.31 9.01
C LEU A 24 5.33 7.39 9.34
N ASN A 25 5.04 8.64 9.00
CA ASN A 25 5.94 9.77 9.21
C ASN A 25 6.12 10.12 10.69
N ASN A 26 5.05 10.09 11.50
CA ASN A 26 5.15 10.30 12.95
C ASN A 26 6.04 9.23 13.60
N TYR A 27 5.93 7.98 13.16
CA TYR A 27 6.81 6.91 13.66
C TYR A 27 8.27 7.11 13.23
N ARG A 28 8.52 7.49 11.97
CA ARG A 28 9.87 7.83 11.50
C ARG A 28 10.46 8.99 12.30
N THR A 29 9.71 10.07 12.50
CA THR A 29 10.13 11.23 13.30
C THR A 29 10.43 10.85 14.76
N SER A 30 9.63 9.97 15.38
CA SER A 30 9.89 9.49 16.75
C SER A 30 11.21 8.71 16.90
N LEU A 31 11.80 8.27 15.79
CA LEU A 31 13.08 7.56 15.73
C LEU A 31 14.22 8.45 15.19
N GLY A 32 13.99 9.76 15.04
CA GLY A 32 14.97 10.69 14.46
C GLY A 32 15.18 10.52 12.95
N LEU A 33 14.27 9.83 12.25
CA LEU A 33 14.36 9.62 10.80
C LEU A 33 13.63 10.72 10.03
N PRO A 34 14.12 11.09 8.83
CA PRO A 34 13.43 12.03 7.97
C PRO A 34 12.08 11.47 7.51
N GLN A 35 11.09 12.33 7.36
CA GLN A 35 9.80 11.97 6.78
C GLN A 35 9.95 11.58 5.30
N VAL A 36 9.05 10.73 4.82
CA VAL A 36 8.91 10.42 3.39
C VAL A 36 7.85 11.31 2.75
N THR A 37 8.10 11.73 1.51
CA THR A 37 7.17 12.53 0.70
C THR A 37 6.25 11.62 -0.11
N TYR A 38 4.97 11.98 -0.18
CA TYR A 38 4.00 11.25 -0.99
C TYR A 38 4.32 11.37 -2.48
N ASP A 39 4.19 10.28 -3.22
CA ASP A 39 4.48 10.21 -4.64
C ASP A 39 3.34 9.51 -5.40
N TYR A 40 2.70 10.26 -6.31
CA TYR A 40 1.54 9.76 -7.06
C TYR A 40 1.90 8.65 -8.05
N GLY A 41 3.13 8.64 -8.60
CA GLY A 41 3.60 7.55 -9.44
C GLY A 41 3.78 6.27 -8.63
N LEU A 42 4.33 6.38 -7.41
CA LEU A 42 4.41 5.23 -6.51
C LEU A 42 3.03 4.77 -6.01
N GLU A 43 2.07 5.67 -5.81
CA GLU A 43 0.68 5.29 -5.51
C GLU A 43 0.11 4.45 -6.66
N GLU A 44 0.35 4.83 -7.91
CA GLU A 44 -0.13 4.08 -9.06
C GLU A 44 0.53 2.69 -9.14
N ALA A 45 1.83 2.58 -8.82
CA ALA A 45 2.49 1.29 -8.68
C ALA A 45 1.89 0.43 -7.56
N ALA A 46 1.56 1.05 -6.42
CA ALA A 46 0.85 0.38 -5.31
C ALA A 46 -0.55 -0.08 -5.73
N ARG A 47 -1.28 0.74 -6.50
CA ARG A 47 -2.60 0.42 -7.04
C ARG A 47 -2.57 -0.81 -7.92
N LEU A 48 -1.57 -0.95 -8.80
CA LEU A 48 -1.40 -2.14 -9.64
C LEU A 48 -1.24 -3.41 -8.79
N GLN A 49 -0.55 -3.33 -7.65
CA GLN A 49 -0.42 -4.46 -6.73
C GLN A 49 -1.73 -4.79 -6.03
N VAL A 50 -2.38 -3.78 -5.48
CA VAL A 50 -3.64 -3.92 -4.73
C VAL A 50 -4.75 -4.48 -5.63
N LEU A 51 -4.85 -4.01 -6.87
CA LEU A 51 -5.83 -4.52 -7.83
C LEU A 51 -5.59 -5.97 -8.22
N ASP A 52 -4.35 -6.37 -8.46
CA ASP A 52 -4.05 -7.76 -8.78
C ASP A 52 -4.40 -8.70 -7.61
N ASN A 53 -4.06 -8.30 -6.38
CA ASN A 53 -4.45 -9.02 -5.16
C ASN A 53 -5.99 -9.10 -5.01
N TYR A 54 -6.69 -7.99 -5.22
CA TYR A 54 -8.15 -7.92 -5.18
C TYR A 54 -8.80 -8.85 -6.20
N ILE A 55 -8.37 -8.78 -7.47
CA ILE A 55 -8.90 -9.59 -8.56
C ILE A 55 -8.65 -11.08 -8.31
N LYS A 56 -7.44 -11.43 -7.87
CA LYS A 56 -7.09 -12.82 -7.54
C LYS A 56 -7.98 -13.40 -6.43
N LYS A 57 -8.29 -12.62 -5.39
CA LYS A 57 -9.22 -13.07 -4.36
C LYS A 57 -10.62 -13.22 -4.92
N LYS A 58 -11.14 -12.16 -5.56
CA LYS A 58 -12.55 -12.06 -5.91
C LYS A 58 -12.96 -12.99 -7.05
N PHE A 59 -12.07 -13.21 -8.02
CA PHE A 59 -12.43 -13.89 -9.27
C PHE A 59 -11.63 -15.17 -9.54
N LYS A 60 -10.52 -15.41 -8.82
CA LYS A 60 -9.66 -16.60 -9.04
C LYS A 60 -9.61 -17.55 -7.84
N ASN A 61 -10.50 -17.39 -6.86
CA ASN A 61 -10.59 -18.21 -5.65
C ASN A 61 -9.25 -18.41 -4.92
N ARG A 62 -8.35 -17.42 -4.96
CA ARG A 62 -7.09 -17.51 -4.22
C ARG A 62 -7.41 -17.55 -2.71
N GLY A 63 -6.86 -18.51 -1.99
CA GLY A 63 -6.89 -18.53 -0.53
C GLY A 63 -6.25 -17.25 0.06
N ASP A 64 -6.42 -17.02 1.37
CA ASP A 64 -5.84 -15.87 2.09
C ASP A 64 -4.33 -15.98 2.32
N ASP A 65 -3.60 -16.47 1.31
CA ASP A 65 -2.18 -16.70 1.39
C ASP A 65 -1.44 -15.36 1.36
N VAL A 66 -1.10 -14.88 2.55
CA VAL A 66 -0.36 -13.63 2.76
C VAL A 66 1.04 -13.65 2.16
N ASN A 67 1.65 -14.84 1.98
CA ASN A 67 2.99 -14.99 1.38
C ASN A 67 2.99 -14.65 -0.13
N LYS A 68 1.81 -14.54 -0.70
CA LYS A 68 1.58 -14.35 -2.13
C LYS A 68 1.17 -12.93 -2.49
N LEU A 69 1.14 -12.02 -1.52
CA LEU A 69 0.71 -10.63 -1.69
C LEU A 69 1.70 -9.74 -2.44
N HIS A 70 2.97 -10.15 -2.53
CA HIS A 70 4.01 -9.47 -3.30
C HIS A 70 4.12 -9.98 -4.76
N GLN A 71 3.32 -10.99 -5.13
CA GLN A 71 3.40 -11.64 -6.44
C GLN A 71 2.35 -11.07 -7.40
N ASN A 72 2.68 -9.97 -8.07
CA ASN A 72 1.84 -9.45 -9.15
C ASN A 72 1.82 -10.40 -10.35
N SER A 73 0.67 -10.59 -11.02
CA SER A 73 0.60 -11.45 -12.21
C SER A 73 1.31 -10.88 -13.44
N ARG A 74 1.27 -9.56 -13.62
CA ARG A 74 1.77 -8.89 -14.84
C ARG A 74 3.15 -8.27 -14.63
N PHE A 75 3.41 -7.80 -13.41
CA PHE A 75 4.64 -7.06 -13.06
C PHE A 75 5.26 -7.66 -11.80
N PRO A 76 5.89 -8.85 -11.89
CA PRO A 76 6.24 -9.66 -10.72
C PRO A 76 7.06 -8.91 -9.67
N LEU A 77 8.00 -8.07 -10.11
CA LEU A 77 8.82 -7.27 -9.20
C LEU A 77 8.21 -5.88 -8.98
N ILE A 78 8.41 -5.34 -7.78
CA ILE A 78 8.05 -3.95 -7.42
C ILE A 78 8.61 -2.95 -8.44
N ARG A 79 9.84 -3.17 -8.88
CA ARG A 79 10.53 -2.30 -9.84
C ARG A 79 9.84 -2.30 -11.21
N ASP A 80 9.24 -3.41 -11.63
CA ASP A 80 8.52 -3.50 -12.89
C ASP A 80 7.23 -2.69 -12.83
N ARG A 81 6.53 -2.71 -11.69
CA ARG A 81 5.35 -1.86 -11.46
C ARG A 81 5.70 -0.38 -11.49
N VAL A 82 6.78 0.00 -10.80
CA VAL A 82 7.27 1.39 -10.77
C VAL A 82 7.68 1.87 -12.17
N LYS A 83 8.35 1.03 -12.97
CA LYS A 83 8.67 1.35 -14.38
C LYS A 83 7.41 1.46 -15.25
N ALA A 84 6.45 0.56 -15.08
CA ALA A 84 5.23 0.51 -15.90
C ALA A 84 4.37 1.77 -15.75
N VAL A 85 4.46 2.47 -14.62
CA VAL A 85 3.75 3.72 -14.33
C VAL A 85 4.58 4.97 -14.64
N GLY A 86 5.72 4.81 -15.34
CA GLY A 86 6.54 5.91 -15.82
C GLY A 86 7.47 6.53 -14.78
N VAL A 87 7.63 5.93 -13.59
CA VAL A 87 8.57 6.45 -12.58
C VAL A 87 10.00 6.00 -12.92
N PRO A 88 10.97 6.93 -13.10
CA PRO A 88 12.36 6.57 -13.34
C PRO A 88 12.96 5.77 -12.18
N THR A 89 13.66 4.68 -12.49
CA THR A 89 14.24 3.78 -11.46
C THR A 89 15.76 3.71 -11.45
N ALA A 90 16.45 4.32 -12.42
CA ALA A 90 17.91 4.23 -12.53
C ALA A 90 18.59 4.78 -11.26
N GLY A 91 19.47 3.98 -10.65
CA GLY A 91 20.16 4.33 -9.39
C GLY A 91 19.30 4.22 -8.11
N GLU A 92 18.00 3.94 -8.22
CA GLU A 92 17.07 3.98 -7.09
C GLU A 92 16.75 2.57 -6.54
N SER A 93 16.56 2.46 -5.22
CA SER A 93 16.07 1.28 -4.52
C SER A 93 14.56 1.38 -4.29
N CYS A 94 13.83 0.28 -4.51
CA CYS A 94 12.40 0.16 -4.20
C CYS A 94 12.19 -0.89 -3.11
N ALA A 95 11.21 -0.67 -2.23
CA ALA A 95 10.70 -1.67 -1.31
C ALA A 95 9.18 -1.61 -1.25
N GLU A 96 8.56 -2.71 -0.87
CA GLU A 96 7.11 -2.82 -0.75
C GLU A 96 6.74 -3.46 0.58
N ILE A 97 5.68 -2.94 1.18
CA ILE A 97 4.95 -3.62 2.23
C ILE A 97 3.53 -3.87 1.72
N CYS A 98 3.02 -5.07 1.99
CA CYS A 98 1.67 -5.44 1.61
C CYS A 98 0.87 -5.88 2.83
N TYR A 99 -0.41 -5.56 2.81
CA TYR A 99 -1.39 -6.02 3.78
C TYR A 99 -2.62 -6.49 3.03
N ALA A 100 -3.03 -7.72 3.29
CA ALA A 100 -4.35 -8.18 2.96
C ALA A 100 -4.96 -8.84 4.18
N LYS A 101 -6.23 -8.56 4.43
CA LYS A 101 -6.95 -9.28 5.46
C LYS A 101 -8.40 -9.53 5.05
N ALA A 102 -8.75 -10.81 5.05
CA ALA A 102 -10.13 -11.27 5.16
C ALA A 102 -10.62 -10.97 6.57
N GLY A 103 -11.55 -10.01 6.70
CA GLY A 103 -12.32 -9.69 7.92
C GLY A 103 -11.80 -10.32 9.20
N MET A 104 -10.59 -9.93 9.64
CA MET A 104 -9.83 -10.47 10.78
C MET A 104 -10.36 -11.74 11.49
N LYS A 105 -10.23 -12.93 10.88
CA LYS A 105 -10.85 -14.20 11.35
C LYS A 105 -12.39 -14.24 11.19
N ASN A 106 -12.90 -13.92 9.99
CA ASN A 106 -14.34 -13.82 9.67
C ASN A 106 -15.17 -12.82 10.50
N GLN A 107 -14.56 -11.93 11.27
CA GLN A 107 -15.27 -10.86 11.98
C GLN A 107 -15.45 -9.61 11.07
N PRO A 108 -16.56 -8.86 11.22
CA PRO A 108 -16.78 -7.61 10.48
C PRO A 108 -15.65 -6.59 10.69
N LEU A 109 -15.33 -5.81 9.65
CA LEU A 109 -14.25 -4.82 9.74
C LEU A 109 -14.48 -3.78 10.86
N ALA A 110 -15.73 -3.41 11.14
CA ALA A 110 -16.05 -2.51 12.25
C ALA A 110 -15.58 -3.07 13.60
N ALA A 111 -15.80 -4.37 13.86
CA ALA A 111 -15.33 -5.04 15.07
C ALA A 111 -13.79 -5.14 15.10
N ALA A 112 -13.17 -5.33 13.94
CA ALA A 112 -11.73 -5.33 13.77
C ALA A 112 -11.06 -3.98 14.04
N ILE A 113 -11.71 -2.90 13.62
CA ILE A 113 -11.21 -1.54 13.81
C ILE A 113 -11.53 -1.06 15.22
N LYS A 114 -12.56 -1.56 15.90
CA LYS A 114 -13.00 -1.08 17.24
C LYS A 114 -11.88 -0.79 18.26
N PRO A 115 -10.79 -1.59 18.37
CA PRO A 115 -9.68 -1.29 19.29
C PRO A 115 -8.76 -0.15 18.81
N TYR A 116 -9.00 0.39 17.62
CA TYR A 116 -8.21 1.36 16.89
C TYR A 116 -9.09 2.57 16.52
N LYS A 117 -8.47 3.73 16.43
CA LYS A 117 -9.10 4.99 15.99
C LYS A 117 -9.54 4.93 14.53
N SER A 118 -8.83 4.16 13.69
CA SER A 118 -9.13 4.05 12.26
C SER A 118 -8.55 2.78 11.63
N LEU A 119 -8.96 2.49 10.39
CA LEU A 119 -8.39 1.40 9.59
C LEU A 119 -6.89 1.60 9.36
N GLU A 120 -6.47 2.84 9.14
CA GLU A 120 -5.09 3.23 8.88
C GLU A 120 -4.23 2.97 10.11
N GLN A 121 -4.73 3.25 11.32
CA GLN A 121 -4.04 2.89 12.55
C GLN A 121 -3.88 1.38 12.71
N LEU A 122 -4.91 0.60 12.37
CA LEU A 122 -4.83 -0.87 12.36
C LEU A 122 -3.75 -1.34 11.38
N ILE A 123 -3.78 -0.86 10.13
CA ILE A 123 -2.80 -1.22 9.08
C ILE A 123 -1.38 -0.88 9.55
N PHE A 124 -1.17 0.35 10.02
CA PHE A 124 0.12 0.79 10.53
C PHE A 124 0.60 -0.07 11.71
N THR A 125 -0.27 -0.39 12.66
CA THR A 125 0.08 -1.25 13.81
C THR A 125 0.56 -2.63 13.34
N ARG A 126 -0.07 -3.19 12.30
CA ARG A 126 0.34 -4.47 11.70
C ARG A 126 1.70 -4.37 11.02
N TYR A 127 1.98 -3.26 10.34
CA TYR A 127 3.30 -3.01 9.75
C TYR A 127 4.38 -2.85 10.82
N ARG A 128 4.15 -2.04 11.85
CA ARG A 128 5.11 -1.82 12.94
C ARG A 128 5.46 -3.10 13.71
N ASN A 129 4.50 -4.01 13.84
CA ASN A 129 4.70 -5.26 14.58
C ASN A 129 5.29 -6.39 13.72
N SER A 130 5.43 -6.21 12.40
CA SER A 130 6.11 -7.16 11.50
C SER A 130 7.56 -6.72 11.30
N ALA A 131 8.54 -7.57 11.60
CA ALA A 131 9.95 -7.21 11.53
C ALA A 131 10.38 -6.73 10.13
N GLY A 132 9.96 -7.43 9.07
CA GLY A 132 10.29 -7.06 7.69
C GLY A 132 9.64 -5.73 7.27
N HIS A 133 8.37 -5.51 7.63
CA HIS A 133 7.69 -4.26 7.32
C HIS A 133 8.26 -3.09 8.12
N ARG A 134 8.51 -3.28 9.42
CA ARG A 134 9.14 -2.29 10.29
C ARG A 134 10.51 -1.90 9.75
N HIS A 135 11.33 -2.86 9.33
CA HIS A 135 12.64 -2.59 8.76
C HIS A 135 12.58 -1.64 7.55
N ILE A 136 11.61 -1.84 6.65
CA ILE A 136 11.39 -0.94 5.50
C ILE A 136 11.00 0.46 5.98
N ILE A 137 10.04 0.57 6.91
CA ILE A 137 9.58 1.86 7.45
C ILE A 137 10.71 2.62 8.13
N THR A 138 11.61 1.93 8.84
CA THR A 138 12.73 2.53 9.57
C THR A 138 14.00 2.67 8.74
N THR A 139 13.97 2.35 7.45
CA THR A 139 15.13 2.52 6.57
C THR A 139 15.27 3.99 6.15
N ALA A 140 16.38 4.62 6.54
CA ALA A 140 16.60 6.06 6.37
C ALA A 140 16.71 6.50 4.90
N LYS A 141 17.25 5.65 4.01
CA LYS A 141 17.45 6.00 2.60
C LYS A 141 16.16 6.23 1.82
N PHE A 142 15.04 5.67 2.28
CA PHE A 142 13.75 5.91 1.60
C PHE A 142 13.26 7.31 1.91
N THR A 143 12.90 8.02 0.85
CA THR A 143 12.54 9.45 0.83
C THR A 143 11.16 9.68 0.23
N ARG A 144 10.63 8.70 -0.53
CA ARG A 144 9.35 8.76 -1.22
C ARG A 144 8.48 7.58 -0.86
N VAL A 145 7.17 7.79 -0.91
CA VAL A 145 6.19 6.73 -0.63
C VAL A 145 4.93 6.87 -1.47
N GLY A 146 4.42 5.74 -1.96
CA GLY A 146 3.10 5.63 -2.57
C GLY A 146 2.23 4.67 -1.78
N ILE A 147 0.98 5.03 -1.53
CA ILE A 147 0.06 4.23 -0.72
C ILE A 147 -1.22 4.01 -1.52
N HIS A 148 -1.69 2.77 -1.59
CA HIS A 148 -3.01 2.49 -2.14
C HIS A 148 -3.76 1.47 -1.30
N THR A 149 -5.07 1.69 -1.12
CA THR A 149 -5.96 0.80 -0.36
C THR A 149 -7.25 0.56 -1.11
N ILE A 150 -7.66 -0.69 -1.18
CA ILE A 150 -9.02 -1.11 -1.56
C ILE A 150 -9.70 -1.70 -0.34
N TYR A 151 -10.94 -1.26 -0.09
CA TYR A 151 -11.86 -1.87 0.85
C TYR A 151 -13.19 -2.14 0.14
N ASP A 152 -13.67 -3.38 0.13
CA ASP A 152 -14.91 -3.76 -0.58
C ASP A 152 -16.10 -4.04 0.36
N GLY A 153 -15.98 -3.69 1.64
CA GLY A 153 -16.98 -4.04 2.68
C GLY A 153 -16.63 -5.30 3.47
N LYS A 154 -15.77 -6.17 2.95
CA LYS A 154 -15.39 -7.44 3.58
C LYS A 154 -13.87 -7.64 3.69
N TYR A 155 -13.14 -7.22 2.67
CA TYR A 155 -11.70 -7.38 2.53
C TYR A 155 -11.02 -6.03 2.40
N VAL A 156 -9.88 -5.90 3.08
CA VAL A 156 -8.96 -4.78 2.89
C VAL A 156 -7.70 -5.28 2.23
N TYR A 157 -7.27 -4.57 1.18
CA TYR A 157 -5.99 -4.74 0.50
C TYR A 157 -5.27 -3.41 0.52
N ASN A 158 -4.05 -3.40 1.02
CA ASN A 158 -3.19 -2.23 1.02
C ASN A 158 -1.79 -2.62 0.53
N ALA A 159 -1.18 -1.73 -0.25
CA ALA A 159 0.23 -1.78 -0.55
C ALA A 159 0.82 -0.39 -0.30
N VAL A 160 2.05 -0.39 0.22
CA VAL A 160 2.85 0.82 0.35
C VAL A 160 4.19 0.57 -0.33
N VAL A 161 4.54 1.45 -1.26
CA VAL A 161 5.76 1.39 -2.06
C VAL A 161 6.68 2.49 -1.60
N PHE A 162 7.87 2.12 -1.11
CA PHE A 162 8.93 3.04 -0.74
C PHE A 162 9.97 3.11 -1.86
N MET A 163 10.53 4.29 -2.07
CA MET A 163 11.61 4.49 -3.01
C MET A 163 12.62 5.51 -2.49
N THR A 164 13.89 5.32 -2.85
CA THR A 164 14.93 6.34 -2.68
C THR A 164 14.74 7.46 -3.72
N GLY A 165 15.51 8.55 -3.61
CA GLY A 165 15.57 9.59 -4.63
C GLY A 165 14.70 10.81 -4.36
N LYS A 166 14.64 11.75 -5.31
CA LYS A 166 13.83 12.96 -5.17
C LYS A 166 12.37 12.67 -5.56
N PRO A 167 11.37 13.11 -4.78
CA PRO A 167 9.97 13.01 -5.19
C PRO A 167 9.78 13.68 -6.55
N LEU A 168 8.98 13.06 -7.43
CA LEU A 168 8.47 13.77 -8.59
C LEU A 168 7.50 14.81 -8.03
N LEU A 169 7.94 16.05 -7.90
CA LEU A 169 7.02 17.16 -7.67
C LEU A 169 6.00 17.09 -8.80
N ALA A 170 4.72 16.91 -8.48
CA ALA A 170 3.68 16.86 -9.49
C ALA A 170 3.83 18.10 -10.38
N ASN A 171 3.93 17.90 -11.69
CA ASN A 171 3.67 19.00 -12.61
C ASN A 171 2.25 19.50 -12.27
N LYS A 172 2.19 20.73 -11.76
CA LYS A 172 0.94 21.49 -11.72
C LYS A 172 0.55 21.74 -13.17
N ASN A 173 -0.26 20.84 -13.74
CA ASN A 173 -1.10 21.14 -14.88
C ASN A 173 -2.54 21.16 -14.38
#